data_AF-A0A6J5G4F2-F1
#
_entry.id   AF-A0A6J5G4F2-F1
#
_cell.length_a   1.000
_cell.length_b   1.000
_cell.length_c   1.000
_cell.angle_alpha   90.00
_cell.angle_beta   90.00
_cell.angle_gamma   90.00
#
_symmetry.space_group_name_H-M   'P 1'
#
loop_
_entity.id
_entity.type
_entity.pdbx_description
1 polymer ?
#
loop_
_entity_poly.entity_id
_entity_poly.type
_entity_poly.pdbx_seq_one_letter_code
_entity_poly.pdbx_strand_id
1 'polypeptide(L)'
;MDWRFWKAEKRHEEAETHNWPTETHESIRQLLGMYLGAGTPPFANWSAPGIVFAPNVEATARNSVKGYQLALWFWLFAGKHGAIAARMARETFCLLADAAQPASGDAIDALLDLESRLARSVESISAEQRTFSQEGQAVELPMEFFLATGALRFMPESPYAGDAGAPLQGNDYKLADCFRHATEEALVLFRPMIQAVEFDSKLLPNWKWSARPGAAERHLQRRHGNPLFPLHRQMVTAHDVHEARIADNQALLDIRNELNEVRHAFFEKPSLPLNWQSYLENFREQVDRLDERRLVAGGQNAPLGDAVGALRADILATWRAEIQKNRNSLAALDQDEARKAERRALLYGCDWTGQLLSHGSLIPAEEVVPALLSESPAELEKAVAGLQAEPRLHETLAHCRAAAHRLVGELRAAGHGFPDLTEKLYILDGKREVPQEDSPGPLPA
;
A
#
# COMPACT_ATOMS: atom_id res chain seq x y z
N MET A 1 6.67 -11.56 3.01
CA MET A 1 7.85 -11.55 2.13
C MET A 1 9.02 -11.95 3.00
N ASP A 2 9.46 -13.21 2.88
CA ASP A 2 10.69 -13.66 3.53
C ASP A 2 11.85 -13.12 2.70
N TRP A 3 12.66 -12.23 3.27
CA TRP A 3 13.89 -11.74 2.65
C TRP A 3 14.91 -12.90 2.63
N ARG A 4 14.78 -13.79 1.62
CA ARG A 4 15.55 -15.05 1.49
C ARG A 4 17.03 -14.85 1.13
N PHE A 5 17.54 -13.61 1.14
CA PHE A 5 18.83 -13.24 0.54
C PHE A 5 20.04 -13.44 1.44
N TRP A 6 19.84 -13.70 2.73
CA TRP A 6 20.94 -13.71 3.69
C TRP A 6 21.08 -15.08 4.38
N LYS A 7 21.48 -16.09 3.61
CA LYS A 7 22.12 -17.28 4.21
C LYS A 7 23.63 -17.07 4.20
N ALA A 8 24.19 -16.71 5.35
CA ALA A 8 25.63 -16.82 5.58
C ALA A 8 25.93 -17.16 7.05
N GLU A 9 26.96 -17.98 7.20
CA GLU A 9 27.37 -18.75 8.38
C GLU A 9 27.40 -17.96 9.69
N LYS A 10 27.03 -18.65 10.78
CA LYS A 10 27.20 -18.18 12.16
C LYS A 10 28.69 -18.00 12.47
N ARG A 11 29.22 -16.80 12.29
CA ARG A 11 30.37 -16.34 13.08
C ARG A 11 29.84 -15.72 14.35
N HIS A 12 30.04 -16.42 15.46
CA HIS A 12 29.96 -15.84 16.79
C HIS A 12 31.21 -14.99 16.98
N GLU A 13 31.06 -13.68 16.93
CA GLU A 13 32.04 -12.76 17.50
C GLU A 13 31.43 -12.15 18.76
N GLU A 14 32.23 -12.14 19.82
CA GLU A 14 31.88 -11.72 21.17
C GLU A 14 31.47 -10.25 21.15
N ALA A 15 30.17 -10.00 21.25
CA ALA A 15 29.64 -8.64 21.34
C ALA A 15 30.05 -8.03 22.69
N GLU A 16 30.83 -6.95 22.65
CA GLU A 16 30.89 -5.97 23.73
C GLU A 16 29.46 -5.72 24.23
N THR A 17 29.26 -5.69 25.55
CA THR A 17 27.98 -5.49 26.22
C THR A 17 27.40 -4.10 25.93
N HIS A 18 26.98 -3.87 24.69
CA HIS A 18 26.15 -2.76 24.29
C HIS A 18 24.76 -3.03 24.86
N ASN A 19 24.29 -2.12 25.72
CA ASN A 19 22.94 -2.18 26.27
C ASN A 19 21.95 -1.76 25.19
N TRP A 20 21.59 -2.69 24.30
CA TRP A 20 20.65 -2.43 23.21
C TRP A 20 19.24 -2.19 23.75
N PRO A 21 18.50 -1.19 23.22
CA PRO A 21 17.11 -0.98 23.59
C PRO A 21 16.25 -2.20 23.26
N THR A 22 15.47 -2.65 24.23
CA THR A 22 14.48 -3.71 24.05
C THR A 22 13.16 -3.19 23.49
N GLU A 23 12.89 -1.89 23.66
CA GLU A 23 11.66 -1.24 23.20
C GLU A 23 11.81 -0.70 21.78
N THR A 24 10.78 -0.92 20.94
CA THR A 24 10.81 -0.49 19.53
C THR A 24 11.02 1.01 19.37
N HIS A 25 10.31 1.84 20.13
CA HIS A 25 10.42 3.29 20.00
C HIS A 25 11.83 3.80 20.33
N GLU A 26 12.42 3.30 21.42
CA GLU A 26 13.80 3.66 21.80
C GLU A 26 14.84 3.13 20.82
N SER A 27 14.62 1.93 20.26
CA SER A 27 15.47 1.38 19.19
C SER A 27 15.43 2.28 17.94
N ILE A 28 14.24 2.76 17.54
CA ILE A 28 14.07 3.71 16.42
C ILE A 28 14.75 5.06 16.73
N ARG A 29 14.63 5.56 17.96
CA ARG A 29 15.31 6.80 18.38
C ARG A 29 16.83 6.66 18.31
N GLN A 30 17.37 5.53 18.78
CA GLN A 30 18.79 5.25 18.68
C GLN A 30 19.24 5.16 17.21
N LEU A 31 18.45 4.48 16.36
CA LEU A 31 18.72 4.41 14.91
C LEU A 31 18.77 5.81 14.28
N LEU A 32 17.81 6.67 14.61
CA LEU A 32 17.78 8.04 14.12
C LEU A 32 18.99 8.84 14.59
N GLY A 33 19.37 8.69 15.87
CA GLY A 33 20.57 9.29 16.42
C GLY A 33 21.83 8.86 15.67
N MET A 34 21.96 7.56 15.36
CA MET A 34 23.06 7.03 14.56
C MET A 34 23.05 7.60 13.13
N TYR A 35 21.87 7.71 12.50
CA TYR A 35 21.70 8.19 11.13
C TYR A 35 22.06 9.68 10.96
N LEU A 36 21.61 10.52 11.91
CA LEU A 36 21.85 11.96 11.90
C LEU A 36 23.24 12.35 12.45
N GLY A 37 23.84 11.50 13.29
CA GLY A 37 25.13 11.78 13.92
C GLY A 37 26.27 11.84 12.90
N ALA A 38 27.01 12.95 12.90
CA ALA A 38 28.23 13.08 12.12
C ALA A 38 29.35 12.26 12.79
N GLY A 39 29.57 11.03 12.32
CA GLY A 39 30.62 10.14 12.83
C GLY A 39 30.13 8.89 13.56
N THR A 40 28.83 8.65 13.62
CA THR A 40 28.29 7.42 14.22
C THR A 40 28.26 6.26 13.21
N PRO A 41 28.84 5.09 13.54
CA PRO A 41 28.66 3.89 12.73
C PRO A 41 27.19 3.38 12.84
N PRO A 42 26.70 2.63 11.84
CA PRO A 42 27.41 2.24 10.61
C PRO A 42 27.41 3.34 9.53
N PHE A 43 26.62 4.41 9.70
CA PHE A 43 26.41 5.42 8.65
C PHE A 43 27.63 6.31 8.36
N ALA A 44 28.52 6.49 9.34
CA ALA A 44 29.79 7.19 9.12
C ALA A 44 30.76 6.39 8.23
N ASN A 45 30.70 5.05 8.28
CA ASN A 45 31.58 4.13 7.56
C ASN A 45 30.94 3.72 6.22
N TRP A 46 30.44 4.69 5.46
CA TRP A 46 29.69 4.41 4.22
C TRP A 46 30.61 4.07 3.03
N SER A 47 31.83 4.59 2.99
CA SER A 47 32.76 4.40 1.86
C SER A 47 33.77 3.29 2.15
N ALA A 48 33.95 2.35 1.22
CA ALA A 48 34.99 1.35 1.34
C ALA A 48 36.40 1.98 1.32
N PRO A 49 37.38 1.46 2.07
CA PRO A 49 38.73 2.01 2.11
C PRO A 49 39.36 2.15 0.72
N GLY A 50 39.92 3.31 0.41
CA GLY A 50 40.62 3.58 -0.85
C GLY A 50 39.72 4.00 -2.02
N ILE A 51 38.40 4.05 -1.84
CA ILE A 51 37.48 4.55 -2.86
C ILE A 51 37.32 6.06 -2.75
N VAL A 52 37.54 6.75 -3.87
CA VAL A 52 37.32 8.20 -3.99
C VAL A 52 36.38 8.47 -5.17
N PHE A 53 35.33 9.24 -4.90
CA PHE A 53 34.37 9.72 -5.88
C PHE A 53 34.72 11.15 -6.31
N ALA A 54 34.28 11.53 -7.51
CA ALA A 54 34.32 12.92 -7.91
C ALA A 54 33.30 13.73 -7.07
N PRO A 55 33.54 15.03 -6.81
CA PRO A 55 32.68 15.84 -5.92
C PRO A 55 31.21 15.88 -6.34
N ASN A 56 30.93 15.81 -7.64
CA ASN A 56 29.57 15.78 -8.19
C ASN A 56 28.86 14.42 -8.04
N VAL A 57 29.59 13.34 -7.68
CA VAL A 57 29.07 11.99 -7.47
C VAL A 57 29.07 11.63 -5.98
N GLU A 58 29.99 12.17 -5.19
CA GLU A 58 30.20 11.79 -3.80
C GLU A 58 28.95 11.97 -2.92
N ALA A 59 28.24 13.08 -3.05
CA ALA A 59 27.01 13.33 -2.29
C ALA A 59 25.94 12.28 -2.59
N THR A 60 25.76 11.96 -3.88
CA THR A 60 24.86 10.93 -4.41
C THR A 60 25.26 9.56 -3.88
N ALA A 61 26.52 9.14 -4.03
CA ALA A 61 27.03 7.87 -3.52
C ALA A 61 26.83 7.74 -2.00
N ARG A 62 27.18 8.77 -1.23
CA ARG A 62 27.00 8.79 0.23
C ARG A 62 25.54 8.62 0.64
N ASN A 63 24.64 9.36 -0.02
CA ASN A 63 23.21 9.29 0.28
C ASN A 63 22.62 7.92 -0.09
N SER A 64 23.03 7.33 -1.23
CA SER A 64 22.64 5.96 -1.58
C SER A 64 23.08 4.96 -0.53
N VAL A 65 24.36 4.97 -0.16
CA VAL A 65 24.88 3.98 0.81
C VAL A 65 24.20 4.12 2.16
N LYS A 66 24.04 5.34 2.67
CA LYS A 66 23.31 5.57 3.93
C LYS A 66 21.84 5.14 3.84
N GLY A 67 21.17 5.42 2.71
CA GLY A 67 19.80 4.99 2.45
C GLY A 67 19.67 3.47 2.46
N TYR A 68 20.58 2.80 1.77
CA TYR A 68 20.65 1.34 1.73
C TYR A 68 20.95 0.74 3.10
N GLN A 69 21.89 1.27 3.87
CA GLN A 69 22.14 0.84 5.25
C GLN A 69 20.86 1.00 6.10
N LEU A 70 20.16 2.13 5.99
CA LEU A 70 18.92 2.32 6.72
C LEU A 70 17.84 1.31 6.27
N ALA A 71 17.77 1.01 4.97
CA ALA A 71 16.87 -0.01 4.43
C ALA A 71 17.19 -1.41 4.98
N LEU A 72 18.47 -1.78 5.11
CA LEU A 72 18.90 -3.04 5.71
C LEU A 72 18.34 -3.21 7.13
N TRP A 73 18.35 -2.15 7.95
CA TRP A 73 17.76 -2.21 9.29
C TRP A 73 16.26 -2.56 9.24
N PHE A 74 15.49 -1.87 8.38
CA PHE A 74 14.06 -2.12 8.24
C PHE A 74 13.76 -3.49 7.63
N TRP A 75 14.61 -4.00 6.75
CA TRP A 75 14.45 -5.35 6.18
C TRP A 75 14.74 -6.44 7.22
N LEU A 76 15.77 -6.27 8.05
CA LEU A 76 16.02 -7.16 9.19
C LEU A 76 14.86 -7.12 10.20
N PHE A 77 14.37 -5.92 10.52
CA PHE A 77 13.21 -5.74 11.39
C PHE A 77 11.97 -6.42 10.81
N ALA A 78 11.73 -6.28 9.50
CA ALA A 78 10.64 -6.96 8.80
C ALA A 78 10.78 -8.49 8.82
N GLY A 79 12.01 -9.00 8.76
CA GLY A 79 12.29 -10.43 8.89
C GLY A 79 11.94 -10.99 10.27
N LYS A 80 12.17 -10.22 11.35
CA LYS A 80 11.86 -10.64 12.72
C LYS A 80 10.39 -10.42 13.10
N HIS A 81 9.84 -9.24 12.80
CA HIS A 81 8.54 -8.80 13.32
C HIS A 81 7.43 -8.71 12.25
N GLY A 82 7.75 -8.99 10.99
CA GLY A 82 6.82 -8.91 9.88
C GLY A 82 6.76 -7.53 9.22
N ALA A 83 6.21 -7.51 8.00
CA ALA A 83 6.21 -6.32 7.14
C ALA A 83 5.38 -5.15 7.69
N ILE A 84 4.27 -5.42 8.38
CA ILE A 84 3.40 -4.38 8.95
C ILE A 84 4.11 -3.67 10.11
N ALA A 85 4.74 -4.43 11.01
CA ALA A 85 5.53 -3.88 12.10
C ALA A 85 6.69 -3.02 11.59
N ALA A 86 7.45 -3.51 10.60
CA ALA A 86 8.52 -2.75 9.98
C ALA A 86 8.04 -1.46 9.29
N ARG A 87 6.87 -1.51 8.64
CA ARG A 87 6.26 -0.32 8.06
C ARG A 87 5.91 0.72 9.13
N MET A 88 5.30 0.30 10.23
CA MET A 88 5.01 1.22 11.34
C MET A 88 6.28 1.80 11.96
N ALA A 89 7.32 0.98 12.15
CA ALA A 89 8.61 1.44 12.63
C ALA A 89 9.23 2.49 11.69
N ARG A 90 9.15 2.29 10.38
CA ARG A 90 9.59 3.24 9.36
C ARG A 90 8.79 4.55 9.40
N GLU A 91 7.46 4.47 9.51
CA GLU A 91 6.60 5.66 9.64
C GLU A 91 6.96 6.47 10.89
N THR A 92 7.16 5.80 12.03
CA THR A 92 7.63 6.45 13.27
C THR A 92 9.02 7.06 13.10
N PHE A 93 9.96 6.36 12.43
CA PHE A 93 11.28 6.91 12.12
C PHE A 93 11.19 8.20 11.31
N CYS A 94 10.40 8.21 10.23
CA CYS A 94 10.21 9.39 9.39
C CYS A 94 9.58 10.55 10.17
N LEU A 95 8.59 10.28 11.02
CA LEU A 95 7.99 11.32 11.87
C LEU A 95 8.98 11.91 12.87
N LEU A 96 9.85 11.08 13.46
CA LEU A 96 10.91 11.54 14.35
C LEU A 96 11.97 12.35 13.58
N ALA A 97 12.31 11.95 12.34
CA ALA A 97 13.20 12.71 11.48
C ALA A 97 12.61 14.08 11.14
N ASP A 98 11.32 14.15 10.73
CA ASP A 98 10.61 15.40 10.47
C ASP A 98 10.58 16.34 11.68
N ALA A 99 10.42 15.77 12.89
CA ALA A 99 10.48 16.54 14.13
C ALA A 99 11.88 17.11 14.43
N ALA A 100 12.94 16.41 14.01
CA ALA A 100 14.32 16.87 14.17
C ALA A 100 14.73 17.89 13.08
N GLN A 101 14.34 17.65 11.84
CA GLN A 101 14.56 18.53 10.70
C GLN A 101 13.32 18.48 9.78
N PRO A 102 12.60 19.60 9.61
CA PRO A 102 11.40 19.64 8.77
C PRO A 102 11.66 19.13 7.35
N ALA A 103 10.70 18.36 6.82
CA ALA A 103 10.73 17.73 5.49
C ALA A 103 11.80 16.65 5.26
N SER A 104 12.59 16.30 6.28
CA SER A 104 13.59 15.23 6.15
C SER A 104 12.96 13.83 6.13
N GLY A 105 11.85 13.62 6.84
CA GLY A 105 11.16 12.34 6.91
C GLY A 105 10.60 11.90 5.56
N ASP A 106 9.99 12.81 4.80
CA ASP A 106 9.48 12.51 3.45
C ASP A 106 10.62 12.23 2.46
N ALA A 107 11.75 12.95 2.55
CA ALA A 107 12.93 12.68 1.74
C ALA A 107 13.55 11.31 2.04
N ILE A 108 13.62 10.94 3.32
CA ILE A 108 14.10 9.61 3.74
C ILE A 108 13.13 8.52 3.29
N ASP A 109 11.83 8.76 3.39
CA ASP A 109 10.81 7.81 2.95
C ASP A 109 10.93 7.54 1.45
N ALA A 110 11.10 8.59 0.64
CA ALA A 110 11.33 8.45 -0.80
C ALA A 110 12.62 7.65 -1.13
N LEU A 111 13.68 7.85 -0.34
CA LEU A 111 14.94 7.11 -0.48
C LEU A 111 14.76 5.62 -0.15
N LEU A 112 14.10 5.29 0.96
CA LEU A 112 13.81 3.91 1.36
C LEU A 112 12.88 3.19 0.35
N ASP A 113 11.96 3.91 -0.26
CA ASP A 113 11.12 3.41 -1.34
C ASP A 113 11.88 3.18 -2.64
N LEU A 114 12.88 4.02 -2.96
CA LEU A 114 13.78 3.77 -4.06
C LEU A 114 14.58 2.49 -3.80
N GLU A 115 15.22 2.36 -2.65
CA GLU A 115 16.01 1.16 -2.29
C GLU A 115 15.16 -0.12 -2.35
N SER A 116 13.95 -0.08 -1.79
CA SER A 116 13.03 -1.23 -1.82
C SER A 116 12.52 -1.56 -3.23
N ARG A 117 12.45 -0.59 -4.15
CA ARG A 117 12.14 -0.84 -5.57
C ARG A 117 13.34 -1.43 -6.29
N LEU A 118 14.54 -0.90 -6.05
CA LEU A 118 15.78 -1.41 -6.63
C LEU A 118 16.01 -2.86 -6.23
N ALA A 119 15.96 -3.18 -4.93
CA ALA A 119 16.10 -4.54 -4.44
C ALA A 119 15.14 -5.52 -5.14
N ARG A 120 13.84 -5.20 -5.17
CA ARG A 120 12.82 -6.01 -5.87
C ARG A 120 13.07 -6.15 -7.37
N SER A 121 13.56 -5.10 -8.02
CA SER A 121 13.91 -5.17 -9.44
C SER A 121 15.03 -6.16 -9.68
N VAL A 122 16.05 -6.19 -8.81
CA VAL A 122 17.15 -7.16 -8.91
C VAL A 122 16.64 -8.58 -8.75
N GLU A 123 15.75 -8.83 -7.79
CA GLU A 123 15.13 -10.16 -7.58
C GLU A 123 14.44 -10.72 -8.83
N SER A 124 13.90 -9.83 -9.68
CA SER A 124 13.24 -10.22 -10.92
C SER A 124 14.19 -10.54 -12.08
N ILE A 125 15.48 -10.19 -11.97
CA ILE A 125 16.50 -10.48 -12.99
C ILE A 125 16.87 -11.97 -12.90
N SER A 126 16.80 -12.71 -14.01
CA SER A 126 17.17 -14.13 -14.02
C SER A 126 18.67 -14.33 -13.82
N ALA A 127 19.09 -15.51 -13.35
CA ALA A 127 20.50 -15.83 -13.19
C ALA A 127 21.27 -15.76 -14.52
N GLU A 128 20.64 -16.09 -15.65
CA GLU A 128 21.28 -15.95 -16.97
C GLU A 128 21.54 -14.48 -17.32
N GLN A 129 20.63 -13.58 -16.93
CA GLN A 129 20.78 -12.13 -17.17
C GLN A 129 21.83 -11.47 -16.25
N ARG A 130 22.23 -12.14 -15.17
CA ARG A 130 23.29 -11.68 -14.26
C ARG A 130 24.67 -12.22 -14.62
N THR A 131 24.75 -13.17 -15.55
CA THR A 131 25.97 -13.87 -15.91
C THR A 131 26.58 -13.31 -17.18
N PHE A 132 27.85 -12.93 -17.12
CA PHE A 132 28.60 -12.34 -18.24
C PHE A 132 29.82 -13.21 -18.58
N SER A 133 30.23 -13.21 -19.84
CA SER A 133 31.45 -13.92 -20.27
C SER A 133 32.64 -12.97 -20.21
N GLN A 134 33.56 -13.21 -19.28
CA GLN A 134 34.84 -12.53 -19.18
C GLN A 134 35.96 -13.53 -19.46
N GLU A 135 36.75 -13.30 -20.50
CA GLU A 135 37.87 -14.18 -20.89
C GLU A 135 37.50 -15.67 -21.06
N GLY A 136 36.24 -15.94 -21.46
CA GLY A 136 35.72 -17.31 -21.63
C GLY A 136 35.19 -17.96 -20.34
N GLN A 137 35.19 -17.24 -19.21
CA GLN A 137 34.57 -17.68 -17.97
C GLN A 137 33.26 -16.94 -17.71
N ALA A 138 32.26 -17.69 -17.23
CA ALA A 138 30.98 -17.14 -16.80
C ALA A 138 31.14 -16.51 -15.40
N VAL A 139 30.94 -15.20 -15.31
CA VAL A 139 31.00 -14.42 -14.07
C VAL A 139 29.61 -13.85 -13.77
N GLU A 140 29.04 -14.21 -12.62
CA GLU A 140 27.80 -13.62 -12.13
C GLU A 140 28.12 -12.31 -11.39
N LEU A 141 27.45 -11.21 -11.78
CA LEU A 141 27.60 -9.94 -11.07
C LEU A 141 26.82 -9.95 -9.75
N PRO A 142 27.42 -9.42 -8.66
CA PRO A 142 26.77 -9.37 -7.36
C PRO A 142 25.58 -8.39 -7.35
N MET A 143 24.65 -8.57 -6.43
CA MET A 143 23.44 -7.74 -6.31
C MET A 143 23.79 -6.26 -6.14
N GLU A 144 24.84 -5.96 -5.38
CA GLU A 144 25.36 -4.63 -5.09
C GLU A 144 25.69 -3.87 -6.37
N PHE A 145 26.11 -4.56 -7.44
CA PHE A 145 26.36 -3.94 -8.73
C PHE A 145 25.07 -3.39 -9.37
N PHE A 146 23.98 -4.18 -9.32
CA PHE A 146 22.69 -3.76 -9.86
C PHE A 146 22.05 -2.66 -9.01
N LEU A 147 22.21 -2.74 -7.68
CA LEU A 147 21.80 -1.67 -6.76
C LEU A 147 22.56 -0.37 -7.07
N ALA A 148 23.88 -0.43 -7.26
CA ALA A 148 24.72 0.74 -7.56
C ALA A 148 24.35 1.38 -8.89
N THR A 149 24.18 0.56 -9.93
CA THR A 149 23.74 1.01 -11.25
C THR A 149 22.36 1.69 -11.16
N GLY A 150 21.42 1.08 -10.45
CA GLY A 150 20.09 1.64 -10.23
C GLY A 150 20.12 2.96 -9.47
N ALA A 151 20.84 3.02 -8.35
CA ALA A 151 20.96 4.21 -7.52
C ALA A 151 21.51 5.41 -8.32
N LEU A 152 22.58 5.20 -9.10
CA LEU A 152 23.14 6.24 -9.96
C LEU A 152 22.19 6.69 -11.07
N ARG A 153 21.33 5.82 -11.60
CA ARG A 153 20.45 6.17 -12.73
C ARG A 153 19.10 6.75 -12.32
N PHE A 154 18.60 6.40 -11.14
CA PHE A 154 17.25 6.74 -10.72
C PHE A 154 17.16 7.78 -9.61
N MET A 155 18.26 8.08 -8.91
CA MET A 155 18.25 9.18 -7.95
C MET A 155 18.26 10.54 -8.67
N PRO A 156 17.35 11.46 -8.35
CA PRO A 156 17.25 12.76 -9.03
C PRO A 156 18.52 13.61 -8.97
N GLU A 157 19.22 13.56 -7.84
CA GLU A 157 20.45 14.33 -7.60
C GLU A 157 21.70 13.70 -8.24
N SER A 158 21.55 12.55 -8.91
CA SER A 158 22.67 11.90 -9.56
C SER A 158 23.06 12.62 -10.85
N PRO A 159 24.36 12.81 -11.13
CA PRO A 159 24.81 13.32 -12.42
C PRO A 159 24.51 12.38 -13.59
N TYR A 160 24.05 11.15 -13.33
CA TYR A 160 23.65 10.15 -14.32
C TYR A 160 22.13 9.96 -14.40
N ALA A 161 21.36 10.80 -13.73
CA ALA A 161 19.90 10.66 -13.68
C ALA A 161 19.27 10.78 -15.07
N GLY A 162 18.40 9.83 -15.42
CA GLY A 162 17.58 9.91 -16.65
C GLY A 162 18.29 9.57 -17.96
N ASP A 163 19.61 9.35 -17.97
CA ASP A 163 20.36 8.90 -19.15
C ASP A 163 20.74 7.42 -19.04
N ALA A 164 19.88 6.55 -19.58
CA ALA A 164 20.11 5.10 -19.58
C ALA A 164 21.31 4.66 -20.46
N GLY A 165 21.80 5.53 -21.34
CA GLY A 165 22.93 5.25 -22.24
C GLY A 165 24.27 5.79 -21.75
N ALA A 166 24.27 6.74 -20.80
CA ALA A 166 25.50 7.37 -20.33
C ALA A 166 26.46 6.36 -19.67
N PRO A 167 27.76 6.42 -20.00
CA PRO A 167 28.77 5.64 -19.28
C PRO A 167 28.88 6.14 -17.83
N LEU A 168 28.75 5.23 -16.87
CA LEU A 168 28.85 5.54 -15.44
C LEU A 168 30.30 5.76 -14.96
N GLN A 169 31.27 5.70 -15.88
CA GLN A 169 32.70 5.98 -15.64
C GLN A 169 33.32 5.12 -14.52
N GLY A 170 32.80 3.91 -14.31
CA GLY A 170 33.24 2.99 -13.26
C GLY A 170 32.74 3.34 -11.86
N ASN A 171 31.87 4.35 -11.71
CA ASN A 171 31.31 4.73 -10.41
C ASN A 171 30.27 3.72 -9.90
N ASP A 172 29.67 2.93 -10.78
CA ASP A 172 28.85 1.76 -10.48
C ASP A 172 29.65 0.69 -9.71
N TYR A 173 30.85 0.34 -10.18
CA TYR A 173 31.72 -0.61 -9.46
C TYR A 173 32.18 -0.06 -8.11
N LYS A 174 32.61 1.21 -8.08
CA LYS A 174 33.02 1.87 -6.82
C LYS A 174 31.88 1.91 -5.81
N LEU A 175 30.67 2.23 -6.25
CA LEU A 175 29.49 2.29 -5.38
C LEU A 175 29.05 0.88 -4.94
N ALA A 176 29.18 -0.12 -5.81
CA ALA A 176 28.91 -1.52 -5.45
C ALA A 176 29.84 -2.01 -4.33
N ASP A 177 31.14 -1.68 -4.40
CA ASP A 177 32.08 -1.98 -3.31
C ASP A 177 31.72 -1.25 -2.02
N CYS A 178 31.24 0.00 -2.10
CA CYS A 178 30.74 0.72 -0.94
C CYS A 178 29.48 0.07 -0.36
N PHE A 179 28.54 -0.41 -1.18
CA PHE A 179 27.36 -1.14 -0.69
C PHE A 179 27.72 -2.45 0.00
N ARG A 180 28.69 -3.19 -0.54
CA ARG A 180 29.20 -4.42 0.07
C ARG A 180 29.84 -4.13 1.43
N HIS A 181 30.76 -3.16 1.48
CA HIS A 181 31.37 -2.72 2.74
C HIS A 181 30.33 -2.24 3.75
N ALA A 182 29.39 -1.42 3.32
CA ALA A 182 28.33 -0.89 4.15
C ALA A 182 27.38 -1.97 4.68
N THR A 183 27.18 -3.06 3.92
CA THR A 183 26.42 -4.24 4.38
C THR A 183 27.15 -4.92 5.52
N GLU A 184 28.46 -5.17 5.38
CA GLU A 184 29.26 -5.80 6.43
C GLU A 184 29.24 -4.96 7.71
N GLU A 185 29.51 -3.66 7.62
CA GLU A 185 29.47 -2.72 8.75
C GLU A 185 28.08 -2.66 9.42
N ALA A 186 27.03 -2.55 8.60
CA ALA A 186 25.66 -2.45 9.10
C ALA A 186 25.20 -3.73 9.79
N LEU A 187 25.49 -4.90 9.23
CA LEU A 187 25.00 -6.18 9.77
C LEU A 187 25.62 -6.52 11.13
N VAL A 188 26.88 -6.13 11.37
CA VAL A 188 27.55 -6.31 12.68
C VAL A 188 26.79 -5.58 13.79
N LEU A 189 26.29 -4.37 13.51
CA LEU A 189 25.56 -3.56 14.49
C LEU A 189 24.06 -3.86 14.52
N PHE A 190 23.43 -3.98 13.36
CA PHE A 190 21.97 -4.10 13.26
C PHE A 190 21.46 -5.47 13.69
N ARG A 191 22.20 -6.56 13.46
CA ARG A 191 21.76 -7.89 13.92
C ARG A 191 21.56 -7.97 15.44
N PRO A 192 22.52 -7.61 16.31
CA PRO A 192 22.31 -7.66 17.75
C PRO A 192 21.24 -6.65 18.20
N MET A 193 21.18 -5.47 17.59
CA MET A 193 20.13 -4.48 17.86
C MET A 193 18.72 -5.02 17.57
N ILE A 194 18.53 -5.67 16.40
CA ILE A 194 17.25 -6.29 16.01
C ILE A 194 16.94 -7.53 16.85
N GLN A 195 17.94 -8.28 17.27
CA GLN A 195 17.72 -9.42 18.17
C GLN A 195 17.20 -8.97 19.53
N ALA A 196 17.70 -7.85 20.07
CA ALA A 196 17.30 -7.32 21.37
C ALA A 196 15.91 -6.65 21.38
N VAL A 197 15.52 -6.00 20.29
CA VAL A 197 14.26 -5.24 20.24
C VAL A 197 13.05 -6.16 20.07
N GLU A 198 11.97 -5.90 20.81
CA GLU A 198 10.67 -6.51 20.57
C GLU A 198 9.66 -5.47 20.06
N PHE A 199 8.80 -5.91 19.13
CA PHE A 199 7.77 -5.06 18.56
C PHE A 199 6.53 -5.02 19.45
N ASP A 200 6.20 -3.83 19.94
CA ASP A 200 4.92 -3.51 20.57
C ASP A 200 4.37 -2.20 20.01
N SER A 201 3.27 -2.30 19.26
CA SER A 201 2.58 -1.15 18.67
C SER A 201 2.03 -0.17 19.71
N LYS A 202 1.81 -0.60 20.95
CA LYS A 202 1.31 0.26 22.04
C LYS A 202 2.34 1.29 22.51
N LEU A 203 3.62 1.01 22.28
CA LEU A 203 4.73 1.89 22.65
C LEU A 203 5.02 2.95 21.57
N LEU A 204 4.37 2.86 20.41
CA LEU A 204 4.53 3.84 19.34
C LEU A 204 3.64 5.06 19.60
N PRO A 205 4.22 6.27 19.77
CA PRO A 205 3.42 7.46 20.09
C PRO A 205 2.68 8.01 18.87
N ASN A 206 3.20 7.80 17.67
CA ASN A 206 2.67 8.36 16.43
C ASN A 206 2.75 7.34 15.27
N TRP A 207 1.85 7.50 14.29
CA TRP A 207 1.79 6.70 13.06
C TRP A 207 1.43 7.60 11.88
N LYS A 208 1.67 7.14 10.64
CA LYS A 208 1.14 7.77 9.42
C LYS A 208 0.00 6.92 8.87
N TRP A 209 -1.04 7.53 8.31
CA TRP A 209 -2.10 6.78 7.63
C TRP A 209 -1.61 6.19 6.31
N SER A 210 -2.09 5.00 5.95
CA SER A 210 -1.84 4.44 4.62
C SER A 210 -2.44 5.32 3.53
N ALA A 211 -1.67 5.56 2.46
CA ALA A 211 -2.18 6.22 1.26
C ALA A 211 -3.31 5.44 0.57
N ARG A 212 -3.26 4.10 0.65
CA ARG A 212 -4.33 3.19 0.24
C ARG A 212 -4.68 2.29 1.42
N PRO A 213 -5.56 2.74 2.33
CA PRO A 213 -5.95 1.93 3.48
C PRO A 213 -6.81 0.75 3.04
N GLY A 214 -6.73 -0.35 3.78
CA GLY A 214 -7.75 -1.39 3.69
C GLY A 214 -9.01 -0.96 4.42
N ALA A 215 -10.01 -1.83 4.43
CA ALA A 215 -11.33 -1.49 4.93
C ALA A 215 -11.36 -1.16 6.44
N ALA A 216 -10.62 -1.92 7.25
CA ALA A 216 -10.52 -1.69 8.67
C ALA A 216 -9.76 -0.39 8.98
N GLU A 217 -8.61 -0.16 8.35
CA GLU A 217 -7.85 1.08 8.53
C GLU A 217 -8.66 2.30 8.04
N ARG A 218 -9.39 2.17 6.93
CA ARG A 218 -10.23 3.24 6.39
C ARG A 218 -11.32 3.65 7.38
N HIS A 219 -11.93 2.69 8.08
CA HIS A 219 -12.93 3.01 9.09
C HIS A 219 -12.32 3.72 10.32
N LEU A 220 -11.09 3.34 10.72
CA LEU A 220 -10.35 4.09 11.73
C LEU A 220 -10.09 5.55 11.30
N GLN A 221 -9.76 5.77 10.02
CA GLN A 221 -9.58 7.12 9.49
C GLN A 221 -10.86 7.95 9.58
N ARG A 222 -12.03 7.36 9.28
CA ARG A 222 -13.32 8.07 9.36
C ARG A 222 -13.63 8.55 10.78
N ARG A 223 -13.36 7.73 11.79
CA ARG A 223 -13.70 8.04 13.19
C ARG A 223 -12.69 8.96 13.87
N HIS A 224 -11.42 8.93 13.47
CA HIS A 224 -10.34 9.61 14.17
C HIS A 224 -10.57 11.14 14.28
N GLY A 225 -10.78 11.62 15.50
CA GLY A 225 -11.05 13.04 15.79
C GLY A 225 -12.34 13.59 15.18
N ASN A 226 -13.27 12.72 14.75
CA ASN A 226 -14.45 13.13 14.02
C ASN A 226 -15.67 13.31 14.94
N PRO A 227 -16.24 14.54 15.05
CA PRO A 227 -17.36 14.83 15.95
C PRO A 227 -18.68 14.14 15.56
N LEU A 228 -18.79 13.56 14.36
CA LEU A 228 -19.93 12.73 13.96
C LEU A 228 -19.98 11.41 14.74
N PHE A 229 -18.87 10.98 15.33
CA PHE A 229 -18.78 9.76 16.13
C PHE A 229 -18.81 10.09 17.63
N PRO A 230 -19.29 9.17 18.48
CA PRO A 230 -19.20 9.34 19.93
C PRO A 230 -17.75 9.53 20.40
N LEU A 231 -17.52 10.37 21.43
CA LEU A 231 -16.17 10.74 21.88
C LEU A 231 -15.24 9.55 22.14
N HIS A 232 -15.76 8.47 22.75
CA HIS A 232 -14.99 7.26 23.03
C HIS A 232 -14.56 6.47 21.78
N ARG A 233 -15.18 6.75 20.63
CA ARG A 233 -14.86 6.16 19.32
C ARG A 233 -13.93 7.03 18.48
N GLN A 234 -13.79 8.31 18.84
CA GLN A 234 -12.93 9.26 18.12
C GLN A 234 -11.44 9.01 18.36
N MET A 235 -11.11 8.36 19.48
CA MET A 235 -9.74 8.02 19.84
C MET A 235 -9.27 6.81 19.01
N VAL A 236 -8.12 6.97 18.36
CA VAL A 236 -7.41 5.89 17.66
C VAL A 236 -5.98 5.87 18.18
N THR A 237 -5.47 4.68 18.44
CA THR A 237 -4.09 4.44 18.88
C THR A 237 -3.27 3.80 17.77
N ALA A 238 -1.94 3.84 17.89
CA ALA A 238 -1.06 3.09 16.99
C ALA A 238 -1.36 1.57 17.02
N HIS A 239 -1.77 1.04 18.17
CA HIS A 239 -2.20 -0.34 18.31
C HIS A 239 -3.46 -0.65 17.48
N ASP A 240 -4.49 0.21 17.53
CA ASP A 240 -5.70 0.03 16.70
C ASP A 240 -5.35 -0.02 15.21
N VAL A 241 -4.44 0.87 14.77
CA VAL A 241 -3.97 0.93 13.37
C VAL A 241 -3.17 -0.31 13.00
N HIS A 242 -2.36 -0.83 13.92
CA HIS A 242 -1.62 -2.08 13.72
C HIS A 242 -2.58 -3.25 13.49
N GLU A 243 -3.55 -3.44 14.39
CA GLU A 243 -4.53 -4.53 14.30
C GLU A 243 -5.38 -4.41 13.03
N ALA A 244 -5.82 -3.20 12.69
CA ALA A 244 -6.57 -2.97 11.45
C ALA A 244 -5.75 -3.34 10.21
N ARG A 245 -4.46 -2.97 10.17
CA ARG A 245 -3.57 -3.34 9.06
C ARG A 245 -3.31 -4.83 8.98
N ILE A 246 -3.23 -5.53 10.11
CA ILE A 246 -3.14 -7.00 10.14
C ILE A 246 -4.40 -7.60 9.52
N ALA A 247 -5.59 -7.17 9.98
CA ALA A 247 -6.86 -7.66 9.47
C ALA A 247 -7.01 -7.40 7.95
N ASP A 248 -6.65 -6.20 7.50
CA ASP A 248 -6.71 -5.81 6.08
C ASP A 248 -5.76 -6.66 5.22
N ASN A 249 -4.54 -6.92 5.70
CA ASN A 249 -3.60 -7.79 4.98
C ASN A 249 -4.07 -9.25 4.95
N GLN A 250 -4.62 -9.75 6.06
CA GLN A 250 -5.15 -11.11 6.14
C GLN A 250 -6.30 -11.30 5.14
N ALA A 251 -7.23 -10.34 5.07
CA ALA A 251 -8.34 -10.38 4.11
C ALA A 251 -7.85 -10.49 2.65
N LEU A 252 -6.82 -9.73 2.28
CA LEU A 252 -6.23 -9.81 0.94
C LEU A 252 -5.46 -11.11 0.69
N LEU A 253 -4.82 -11.68 1.70
CA LEU A 253 -4.15 -12.98 1.61
C LEU A 253 -5.16 -14.11 1.41
N ASP A 254 -6.27 -14.09 2.14
CA ASP A 254 -7.34 -15.08 2.00
C ASP A 254 -7.93 -15.07 0.59
N ILE A 255 -8.22 -13.89 0.05
CA ILE A 255 -8.72 -13.73 -1.32
C ILE A 255 -7.69 -14.24 -2.34
N ARG A 256 -6.39 -13.96 -2.13
CA ARG A 256 -5.33 -14.46 -3.01
C ARG A 256 -5.24 -15.99 -2.99
N ASN A 257 -5.35 -16.60 -1.82
CA ASN A 257 -5.29 -18.06 -1.69
C ASN A 257 -6.48 -18.70 -2.40
N GLU A 258 -7.69 -18.20 -2.16
CA GLU A 258 -8.89 -18.68 -2.83
C GLU A 258 -8.85 -18.47 -4.35
N LEU A 259 -8.33 -17.33 -4.83
CA LEU A 259 -8.09 -17.12 -6.26
C LEU A 259 -7.16 -18.18 -6.85
N ASN A 260 -6.08 -18.53 -6.14
CA ASN A 260 -5.16 -19.56 -6.60
C ASN A 260 -5.84 -20.94 -6.65
N GLU A 261 -6.69 -21.26 -5.69
CA GLU A 261 -7.49 -22.49 -5.67
C GLU A 261 -8.47 -22.55 -6.85
N VAL A 262 -9.25 -21.48 -7.05
CA VAL A 262 -10.21 -21.38 -8.17
C VAL A 262 -9.47 -21.48 -9.51
N ARG A 263 -8.33 -20.78 -9.64
CA ARG A 263 -7.49 -20.85 -10.85
C ARG A 263 -6.99 -22.27 -11.09
N HIS A 264 -6.48 -22.96 -10.06
CA HIS A 264 -6.02 -24.34 -10.21
C HIS A 264 -7.16 -25.27 -10.61
N ALA A 265 -8.32 -25.19 -9.95
CA ALA A 265 -9.48 -26.00 -10.26
C ALA A 265 -10.00 -25.77 -11.70
N PHE A 266 -9.93 -24.54 -12.20
CA PHE A 266 -10.33 -24.22 -13.57
C PHE A 266 -9.43 -24.90 -14.61
N PHE A 267 -8.10 -24.85 -14.41
CA PHE A 267 -7.12 -25.41 -15.36
C PHE A 267 -6.82 -26.90 -15.17
N GLU A 268 -7.26 -27.52 -14.07
CA GLU A 268 -7.04 -28.95 -13.81
C GLU A 268 -7.70 -29.85 -14.87
N LYS A 269 -8.85 -29.44 -15.41
CA LYS A 269 -9.60 -30.23 -16.39
C LYS A 269 -9.27 -29.78 -17.82
N PRO A 270 -8.62 -30.62 -18.65
CA PRO A 270 -8.22 -30.25 -20.01
C PRO A 270 -9.40 -30.16 -20.98
N SER A 271 -10.56 -30.74 -20.63
CA SER A 271 -11.78 -30.69 -21.43
C SER A 271 -12.99 -30.29 -20.57
N LEU A 272 -13.92 -29.58 -21.21
CA LEU A 272 -15.16 -29.17 -20.57
C LEU A 272 -16.09 -30.37 -20.33
N PRO A 273 -16.83 -30.39 -19.20
CA PRO A 273 -17.82 -31.44 -18.94
C PRO A 273 -19.05 -31.28 -19.85
N LEU A 274 -19.91 -32.31 -19.92
CA LEU A 274 -21.14 -32.26 -20.73
C LEU A 274 -22.07 -31.11 -20.33
N ASN A 275 -22.08 -30.72 -19.06
CA ASN A 275 -22.81 -29.57 -18.52
C ASN A 275 -21.94 -28.30 -18.47
N TRP A 276 -21.15 -28.05 -19.52
CA TRP A 276 -20.15 -26.96 -19.55
C TRP A 276 -20.73 -25.58 -19.22
N GLN A 277 -22.00 -25.29 -19.55
CA GLN A 277 -22.62 -24.00 -19.26
C GLN A 277 -22.67 -23.71 -17.75
N SER A 278 -23.25 -24.63 -16.97
CA SER A 278 -23.32 -24.50 -15.51
C SER A 278 -21.93 -24.54 -14.88
N TYR A 279 -21.01 -25.32 -15.46
CA TYR A 279 -19.62 -25.36 -15.02
C TYR A 279 -18.95 -23.99 -15.15
N LEU A 280 -19.03 -23.35 -16.32
CA LEU A 280 -18.42 -22.02 -16.55
C LEU A 280 -19.14 -20.91 -15.77
N GLU A 281 -20.47 -20.95 -15.64
CA GLU A 281 -21.19 -19.96 -14.82
C GLU A 281 -20.77 -20.05 -13.34
N ASN A 282 -20.58 -21.26 -12.80
CA ASN A 282 -20.10 -21.41 -11.42
C ASN A 282 -18.70 -20.79 -11.20
N PHE A 283 -17.79 -20.93 -12.16
CA PHE A 283 -16.47 -20.28 -12.08
C PHE A 283 -16.57 -18.76 -12.23
N ARG A 284 -17.41 -18.30 -13.16
CA ARG A 284 -17.69 -16.87 -13.37
C ARG A 284 -18.25 -16.23 -12.10
N GLU A 285 -19.19 -16.89 -11.43
CA GLU A 285 -19.75 -16.43 -10.15
C GLU A 285 -18.70 -16.43 -9.01
N GLN A 286 -17.84 -17.43 -8.93
CA GLN A 286 -16.76 -17.45 -7.92
C GLN A 286 -15.79 -16.29 -8.14
N VAL A 287 -15.41 -16.03 -9.39
CA VAL A 287 -14.55 -14.89 -9.75
C VAL A 287 -15.26 -13.56 -9.48
N ASP A 288 -16.57 -13.46 -9.73
CA ASP A 288 -17.38 -12.28 -9.36
C ASP A 288 -17.31 -12.03 -7.85
N ARG A 289 -17.53 -13.06 -7.03
CA ARG A 289 -17.47 -12.95 -5.55
C ARG A 289 -16.07 -12.59 -5.05
N LEU A 290 -15.02 -13.13 -5.67
CA LEU A 290 -13.63 -12.80 -5.34
C LEU A 290 -13.32 -11.33 -5.65
N ASP A 291 -13.77 -10.82 -6.80
CA ASP A 291 -13.58 -9.41 -7.16
C ASP A 291 -14.35 -8.49 -6.22
N GLU A 292 -15.59 -8.82 -5.89
CA GLU A 292 -16.40 -8.06 -4.93
C GLU A 292 -15.72 -8.02 -3.55
N ARG A 293 -15.26 -9.16 -3.03
CA ARG A 293 -14.52 -9.22 -1.75
C ARG A 293 -13.22 -8.42 -1.80
N ARG A 294 -12.50 -8.42 -2.93
CA ARG A 294 -11.29 -7.61 -3.12
C ARG A 294 -11.61 -6.12 -3.07
N LEU A 295 -12.68 -5.69 -3.74
CA LEU A 295 -13.13 -4.30 -3.73
C LEU A 295 -13.52 -3.87 -2.30
N VAL A 296 -14.25 -4.73 -1.58
CA VAL A 296 -14.61 -4.50 -0.17
C VAL A 296 -13.37 -4.38 0.72
N ALA A 297 -12.38 -5.27 0.56
CA ALA A 297 -11.18 -5.29 1.39
C ALA A 297 -10.31 -4.02 1.23
N GLY A 298 -10.39 -3.35 0.07
CA GLY A 298 -9.64 -2.13 -0.20
C GLY A 298 -8.12 -2.35 -0.21
N GLY A 299 -7.37 -1.29 0.08
CA GLY A 299 -5.91 -1.33 0.20
C GLY A 299 -5.16 -1.45 -1.12
N GLN A 300 -3.89 -1.83 -1.04
CA GLN A 300 -3.02 -2.02 -2.21
C GLN A 300 -3.27 -3.40 -2.84
N ASN A 301 -4.30 -3.49 -3.67
CA ASN A 301 -4.73 -4.77 -4.26
C ASN A 301 -4.74 -4.81 -5.80
N ALA A 302 -4.19 -3.79 -6.49
CA ALA A 302 -4.20 -3.73 -7.95
C ALA A 302 -3.67 -5.01 -8.65
N PRO A 303 -2.54 -5.61 -8.24
CA PRO A 303 -2.07 -6.86 -8.86
C PRO A 303 -3.02 -8.05 -8.64
N LEU A 304 -3.77 -8.05 -7.54
CA LEU A 304 -4.80 -9.06 -7.29
C LEU A 304 -6.00 -8.84 -8.21
N GLY A 305 -6.38 -7.57 -8.44
CA GLY A 305 -7.40 -7.21 -9.43
C GLY A 305 -7.03 -7.64 -10.85
N ASP A 306 -5.78 -7.43 -11.26
CA ASP A 306 -5.27 -7.88 -12.56
C ASP A 306 -5.33 -9.40 -12.70
N ALA A 307 -4.96 -10.14 -11.65
CA ALA A 307 -5.02 -11.60 -11.64
C ALA A 307 -6.46 -12.15 -11.70
N VAL A 308 -7.40 -11.52 -10.98
CA VAL A 308 -8.84 -11.83 -11.05
C VAL A 308 -9.37 -11.55 -12.46
N GLY A 309 -9.00 -10.40 -13.05
CA GLY A 309 -9.36 -10.03 -14.41
C GLY A 309 -8.83 -10.99 -15.46
N ALA A 310 -7.59 -11.45 -15.31
CA ALA A 310 -6.99 -12.46 -16.20
C ALA A 310 -7.75 -13.79 -16.16
N LEU A 311 -8.02 -14.32 -14.96
CA LEU A 311 -8.79 -15.56 -14.83
C LEU A 311 -10.21 -15.41 -15.40
N ARG A 312 -10.86 -14.26 -15.19
CA ARG A 312 -12.15 -13.96 -15.83
C ARG A 312 -12.04 -14.01 -17.36
N ALA A 313 -11.01 -13.39 -17.93
CA ALA A 313 -10.80 -13.36 -19.37
C ALA A 313 -10.62 -14.77 -19.93
N ASP A 314 -9.86 -15.64 -19.24
CA ASP A 314 -9.68 -17.03 -19.63
C ASP A 314 -11.01 -17.80 -19.62
N ILE A 315 -11.80 -17.69 -18.53
CA ILE A 315 -13.14 -18.31 -18.43
C ILE A 315 -14.04 -17.85 -19.58
N LEU A 316 -14.09 -16.54 -19.87
CA LEU A 316 -14.92 -15.99 -20.94
C LEU A 316 -14.41 -16.39 -22.33
N ALA A 317 -13.10 -16.52 -22.53
CA ALA A 317 -12.53 -17.00 -23.77
C ALA A 317 -12.96 -18.46 -24.04
N THR A 318 -12.89 -19.32 -23.03
CA THR A 318 -13.40 -20.69 -23.09
C THR A 318 -14.90 -20.72 -23.40
N TRP A 319 -15.70 -19.87 -22.74
CA TRP A 319 -17.14 -19.77 -23.02
C TRP A 319 -17.40 -19.37 -24.47
N ARG A 320 -16.76 -18.30 -24.94
CA ARG A 320 -16.94 -17.79 -26.31
C ARG A 320 -16.57 -18.84 -27.36
N ALA A 321 -15.56 -19.67 -27.12
CA ALA A 321 -15.18 -20.75 -28.02
C ALA A 321 -16.31 -21.79 -28.23
N GLU A 322 -17.04 -22.13 -27.16
CA GLU A 322 -18.15 -23.10 -27.22
C GLU A 322 -19.39 -22.54 -27.94
N ILE A 323 -19.66 -21.23 -27.79
CA ILE A 323 -20.84 -20.59 -28.40
C ILE A 323 -20.55 -19.86 -29.71
N GLN A 324 -19.33 -19.94 -30.24
CA GLN A 324 -18.85 -19.11 -31.36
C GLN A 324 -19.75 -19.14 -32.60
N LYS A 325 -20.45 -20.26 -32.85
CA LYS A 325 -21.34 -20.43 -34.01
C LYS A 325 -22.70 -19.77 -33.82
N ASN A 326 -23.06 -19.37 -32.60
CA ASN A 326 -24.33 -18.74 -32.27
C ASN A 326 -24.12 -17.26 -31.93
N ARG A 327 -24.34 -16.39 -32.92
CA ARG A 327 -24.22 -14.93 -32.77
C ARG A 327 -25.12 -14.36 -31.68
N ASN A 328 -26.33 -14.89 -31.53
CA ASN A 328 -27.28 -14.41 -30.52
C ASN A 328 -26.79 -14.74 -29.10
N SER A 329 -26.22 -15.93 -28.90
CA SER A 329 -25.63 -16.32 -27.62
C SER A 329 -24.39 -15.50 -27.27
N LEU A 330 -23.54 -15.18 -28.25
CA LEU A 330 -22.39 -14.30 -28.04
C LEU A 330 -22.84 -12.89 -27.60
N ALA A 331 -23.79 -12.30 -28.33
CA ALA A 331 -24.31 -10.97 -28.00
C ALA A 331 -24.98 -10.93 -26.62
N ALA A 332 -25.71 -11.99 -26.24
CA ALA A 332 -26.31 -12.10 -24.92
C ALA A 332 -25.26 -12.18 -23.80
N LEU A 333 -24.17 -12.95 -24.00
CA LEU A 333 -23.08 -13.05 -23.04
C LEU A 333 -22.37 -11.70 -22.85
N ASP A 334 -22.04 -11.01 -23.94
CA ASP A 334 -21.36 -9.71 -23.88
C ASP A 334 -22.24 -8.63 -23.23
N GLN A 335 -23.55 -8.64 -23.51
CA GLN A 335 -24.51 -7.73 -22.86
C GLN A 335 -24.62 -8.01 -21.35
N ASP A 336 -24.66 -9.28 -20.95
CA ASP A 336 -24.71 -9.66 -19.54
C ASP A 336 -23.43 -9.26 -18.80
N GLU A 337 -22.26 -9.44 -19.43
CA GLU A 337 -20.98 -8.97 -18.89
C GLU A 337 -20.94 -7.45 -18.72
N ALA A 338 -21.37 -6.69 -19.73
CA ALA A 338 -21.42 -5.23 -19.65
C ALA A 338 -22.34 -4.77 -18.50
N ARG A 339 -23.52 -5.39 -18.37
CA ARG A 339 -24.47 -5.07 -17.29
C ARG A 339 -23.91 -5.41 -15.91
N LYS A 340 -23.27 -6.57 -15.74
CA LYS A 340 -22.64 -6.95 -14.46
C LYS A 340 -21.51 -5.99 -14.09
N ALA A 341 -20.68 -5.60 -15.07
CA ALA A 341 -19.59 -4.65 -14.86
C ALA A 341 -20.09 -3.25 -14.46
N GLU A 342 -21.11 -2.73 -15.15
CA GLU A 342 -21.74 -1.44 -14.83
C GLU A 342 -22.33 -1.45 -13.42
N ARG A 343 -23.10 -2.49 -13.09
CA ARG A 343 -23.66 -2.65 -11.74
C ARG A 343 -22.58 -2.72 -10.67
N ARG A 344 -21.47 -3.42 -10.92
CA ARG A 344 -20.34 -3.51 -9.98
C ARG A 344 -19.68 -2.15 -9.79
N ALA A 345 -19.37 -1.43 -10.87
CA ALA A 345 -18.76 -0.11 -10.82
C ALA A 345 -19.62 0.88 -10.00
N LEU A 346 -20.94 0.75 -10.11
CA LEU A 346 -21.88 1.58 -9.41
C LEU A 346 -21.99 1.26 -7.91
N LEU A 347 -22.02 -0.02 -7.53
CA LEU A 347 -22.16 -0.44 -6.12
C LEU A 347 -20.85 -0.40 -5.34
N TYR A 348 -19.71 -0.67 -5.99
CA TYR A 348 -18.40 -0.76 -5.35
C TYR A 348 -17.45 0.37 -5.75
N GLY A 349 -17.96 1.40 -6.43
CA GLY A 349 -17.19 2.60 -6.81
C GLY A 349 -16.88 3.53 -5.64
N CYS A 350 -17.49 3.30 -4.48
CA CYS A 350 -17.22 3.98 -3.21
C CYS A 350 -16.94 2.93 -2.12
N ASP A 351 -15.85 3.11 -1.38
CA ASP A 351 -15.42 2.19 -0.32
C ASP A 351 -16.50 1.99 0.75
N TRP A 352 -17.22 3.05 1.11
CA TRP A 352 -18.29 2.98 2.10
C TRP A 352 -19.41 2.03 1.66
N THR A 353 -19.85 2.12 0.41
CA THR A 353 -20.92 1.25 -0.12
C THR A 353 -20.46 -0.20 -0.18
N GLY A 354 -19.22 -0.44 -0.62
CA GLY A 354 -18.65 -1.79 -0.61
C GLY A 354 -18.64 -2.40 0.79
N GLN A 355 -18.17 -1.64 1.78
CA GLN A 355 -18.10 -2.09 3.18
C GLN A 355 -19.48 -2.29 3.83
N LEU A 356 -20.48 -1.50 3.43
CA LEU A 356 -21.85 -1.68 3.90
C LEU A 356 -22.48 -2.97 3.35
N LEU A 357 -22.18 -3.30 2.08
CA LEU A 357 -22.77 -4.45 1.40
C LEU A 357 -22.08 -5.79 1.72
N SER A 358 -20.98 -5.77 2.47
CA SER A 358 -20.22 -6.98 2.77
C SER A 358 -20.90 -7.86 3.84
N HIS A 359 -20.69 -9.18 3.74
CA HIS A 359 -21.12 -10.12 4.77
C HIS A 359 -20.29 -9.89 6.04
N GLY A 360 -20.93 -9.36 7.08
CA GLY A 360 -20.23 -8.98 8.31
C GLY A 360 -19.58 -7.60 8.21
N SER A 361 -20.35 -6.60 7.74
CA SER A 361 -19.89 -5.21 7.59
C SER A 361 -18.98 -4.76 8.72
N LEU A 362 -17.82 -4.20 8.35
CA LEU A 362 -16.85 -3.64 9.29
C LEU A 362 -17.32 -2.33 9.92
N ILE A 363 -18.41 -1.75 9.41
CA ILE A 363 -19.03 -0.55 9.94
C ILE A 363 -20.18 -0.99 10.85
N PRO A 364 -20.09 -0.79 12.17
CA PRO A 364 -21.19 -1.00 13.10
C PRO A 364 -22.45 -0.24 12.66
N ALA A 365 -23.63 -0.79 12.95
CA ALA A 365 -24.90 -0.22 12.48
C ALA A 365 -25.10 1.25 12.91
N GLU A 366 -24.68 1.58 14.12
CA GLU A 366 -24.70 2.93 14.70
C GLU A 366 -23.68 3.89 14.06
N GLU A 367 -22.66 3.36 13.38
CA GLU A 367 -21.59 4.12 12.72
C GLU A 367 -21.80 4.28 11.21
N VAL A 368 -22.81 3.63 10.62
CA VAL A 368 -23.11 3.67 9.18
C VAL A 368 -23.26 5.11 8.67
N VAL A 369 -24.05 5.92 9.36
CA VAL A 369 -24.36 7.31 8.95
C VAL A 369 -23.22 8.28 9.28
N PRO A 370 -22.60 8.25 10.48
CA PRO A 370 -21.36 8.97 10.72
C PRO A 370 -20.28 8.67 9.67
N ALA A 371 -20.08 7.39 9.32
CA ALA A 371 -19.11 6.97 8.31
C ALA A 371 -19.46 7.51 6.92
N LEU A 372 -20.75 7.48 6.53
CA LEU A 372 -21.22 8.02 5.26
C LEU A 372 -20.92 9.52 5.14
N LEU A 373 -21.25 10.28 6.18
CA LEU A 373 -21.02 11.73 6.23
C LEU A 373 -19.54 12.11 6.37
N SER A 374 -18.67 11.15 6.67
CA SER A 374 -17.22 11.34 6.74
C SER A 374 -16.55 11.28 5.37
N GLU A 375 -17.21 10.71 4.36
CA GLU A 375 -16.70 10.71 2.99
C GLU A 375 -16.73 12.12 2.37
N SER A 376 -15.98 12.33 1.29
CA SER A 376 -16.05 13.59 0.54
C SER A 376 -17.40 13.72 -0.18
N PRO A 377 -17.84 14.94 -0.58
CA PRO A 377 -19.06 15.10 -1.37
C PRO A 377 -19.08 14.22 -2.63
N ALA A 378 -17.96 14.13 -3.36
CA ALA A 378 -17.85 13.31 -4.56
C ALA A 378 -18.02 11.80 -4.29
N GLU A 379 -17.48 11.29 -3.17
CA GLU A 379 -17.67 9.90 -2.77
C GLU A 379 -19.10 9.63 -2.28
N LEU A 380 -19.70 10.60 -1.58
CA LEU A 380 -21.09 10.54 -1.16
C LEU A 380 -22.06 10.48 -2.36
N GLU A 381 -21.80 11.25 -3.42
CA GLU A 381 -22.59 11.18 -4.66
C GLU A 381 -22.56 9.78 -5.28
N LYS A 382 -21.38 9.16 -5.34
CA LYS A 382 -21.24 7.77 -5.83
C LYS A 382 -22.03 6.80 -4.95
N ALA A 383 -21.94 6.94 -3.63
CA ALA A 383 -22.68 6.11 -2.69
C ALA A 383 -24.20 6.26 -2.90
N VAL A 384 -24.70 7.50 -2.98
CA VAL A 384 -26.12 7.78 -3.24
C VAL A 384 -26.57 7.22 -4.59
N ALA A 385 -25.80 7.42 -5.66
CA ALA A 385 -26.11 6.87 -6.98
C ALA A 385 -26.20 5.32 -6.95
N GLY A 386 -25.28 4.66 -6.25
CA GLY A 386 -25.29 3.21 -6.06
C GLY A 386 -26.50 2.71 -5.29
N LEU A 387 -26.86 3.37 -4.18
CA LEU A 387 -28.05 3.01 -3.41
C LEU A 387 -29.35 3.29 -4.17
N GLN A 388 -29.40 4.36 -4.98
CA GLN A 388 -30.59 4.72 -5.76
C GLN A 388 -30.84 3.76 -6.93
N ALA A 389 -29.80 3.28 -7.58
CA ALA A 389 -29.94 2.40 -8.74
C ALA A 389 -30.35 0.97 -8.37
N GLU A 390 -30.22 0.58 -7.10
CA GLU A 390 -30.52 -0.76 -6.62
C GLU A 390 -31.78 -0.74 -5.72
N PRO A 391 -32.96 -1.18 -6.22
CA PRO A 391 -34.24 -1.04 -5.52
C PRO A 391 -34.27 -1.61 -4.09
N ARG A 392 -33.56 -2.72 -3.85
CA ARG A 392 -33.44 -3.32 -2.51
C ARG A 392 -32.71 -2.44 -1.47
N LEU A 393 -32.03 -1.37 -1.90
CA LEU A 393 -31.29 -0.44 -1.05
C LEU A 393 -32.00 0.90 -0.83
N HIS A 394 -33.20 1.09 -1.40
CA HIS A 394 -33.96 2.34 -1.26
C HIS A 394 -34.33 2.65 0.20
N GLU A 395 -34.68 1.63 0.98
CA GLU A 395 -34.96 1.80 2.41
C GLU A 395 -33.71 2.22 3.19
N THR A 396 -32.55 1.63 2.87
CA THR A 396 -31.26 2.00 3.45
C THR A 396 -30.92 3.46 3.16
N LEU A 397 -31.14 3.92 1.93
CA LEU A 397 -30.94 5.32 1.56
C LEU A 397 -31.87 6.26 2.33
N ALA A 398 -33.16 5.92 2.42
CA ALA A 398 -34.14 6.71 3.17
C ALA A 398 -33.78 6.81 4.66
N HIS A 399 -33.32 5.71 5.26
CA HIS A 399 -32.83 5.68 6.62
C HIS A 399 -31.59 6.57 6.79
N CYS A 400 -30.59 6.42 5.91
CA CYS A 400 -29.36 7.23 5.94
C CYS A 400 -29.67 8.72 5.86
N ARG A 401 -30.59 9.12 4.97
CA ARG A 401 -31.04 10.52 4.84
C ARG A 401 -31.64 11.04 6.15
N ALA A 402 -32.63 10.34 6.71
CA ALA A 402 -33.32 10.78 7.92
C ALA A 402 -32.39 10.87 9.14
N ALA A 403 -31.50 9.88 9.29
CA ALA A 403 -30.52 9.84 10.36
C ALA A 403 -29.42 10.92 10.18
N ALA A 404 -29.00 11.20 8.95
CA ALA A 404 -28.01 12.24 8.66
C ALA A 404 -28.51 13.62 9.07
N HIS A 405 -29.75 13.98 8.72
CA HIS A 405 -30.36 15.26 9.13
C HIS A 405 -30.42 15.40 10.66
N ARG A 406 -30.76 14.32 11.37
CA ARG A 406 -30.79 14.30 12.83
C ARG A 406 -29.40 14.52 13.43
N LEU A 407 -28.42 13.73 12.99
CA LEU A 407 -27.04 13.80 13.47
C LEU A 407 -26.43 15.18 13.22
N VAL A 408 -26.65 15.77 12.04
CA VAL A 408 -26.18 17.13 11.73
C VAL A 408 -26.90 18.18 12.59
N GLY A 409 -28.19 18.00 12.86
CA GLY A 409 -28.93 18.87 13.78
C GLY A 409 -28.36 18.86 15.20
N GLU A 410 -28.07 17.66 15.73
CA GLU A 410 -27.44 17.47 17.04
C GLU A 410 -26.03 18.09 17.08
N LEU A 411 -25.23 17.88 16.04
CA LEU A 411 -23.87 18.40 15.94
C LEU A 411 -23.82 19.93 15.87
N ARG A 412 -24.73 20.55 15.09
CA ARG A 412 -24.90 22.01 15.03
C ARG A 412 -25.36 22.58 16.36
N ALA A 413 -26.29 21.92 17.06
CA ALA A 413 -26.76 22.34 18.37
C ALA A 413 -25.65 22.28 19.43
N ALA A 414 -24.74 21.31 19.32
CA ALA A 414 -23.55 21.20 20.15
C ALA A 414 -22.43 22.21 19.80
N GLY A 415 -22.59 23.00 18.73
CA GLY A 415 -21.64 24.02 18.30
C GLY A 415 -20.38 23.48 17.63
N HIS A 416 -20.38 22.21 17.21
CA HIS A 416 -19.27 21.64 16.46
C HIS A 416 -19.34 22.06 14.99
N GLY A 417 -18.22 22.50 14.43
CA GLY A 417 -18.06 22.70 12.99
C GLY A 417 -17.65 21.40 12.32
N PHE A 418 -18.26 21.07 11.18
CA PHE A 418 -17.81 19.97 10.32
C PHE A 418 -17.94 20.42 8.85
N PRO A 419 -16.92 20.16 8.01
CA PRO A 419 -16.88 20.68 6.65
C PRO A 419 -17.98 20.07 5.78
N ASP A 420 -18.47 20.88 4.83
CA ASP A 420 -19.35 20.48 3.72
C ASP A 420 -20.68 19.82 4.12
N LEU A 421 -21.11 19.92 5.39
CA LEU A 421 -22.33 19.26 5.85
C LEU A 421 -23.58 19.68 5.07
N THR A 422 -23.68 20.94 4.68
CA THR A 422 -24.83 21.44 3.91
C THR A 422 -24.88 20.79 2.52
N GLU A 423 -23.75 20.72 1.83
CA GLU A 423 -23.64 20.06 0.52
C GLU A 423 -23.92 18.56 0.64
N LYS A 424 -23.38 17.90 1.68
CA LYS A 424 -23.61 16.47 1.93
C LYS A 424 -25.09 16.13 2.15
N LEU A 425 -25.80 16.94 2.95
CA LEU A 425 -27.24 16.76 3.14
C LEU A 425 -28.02 16.99 1.85
N TYR A 426 -27.58 17.95 1.04
CA TYR A 426 -28.18 18.26 -0.25
C TYR A 426 -28.07 17.10 -1.25
N ILE A 427 -26.89 16.48 -1.34
CA ILE A 427 -26.63 15.26 -2.12
C ILE A 427 -27.55 14.13 -1.64
N LEU A 428 -27.66 13.91 -0.32
CA LEU A 428 -28.52 12.87 0.24
C LEU A 428 -30.01 13.09 -0.06
N ASP A 429 -30.45 14.35 -0.10
CA ASP A 429 -31.83 14.72 -0.46
C ASP A 429 -32.13 14.49 -1.95
N GLY A 430 -31.10 14.28 -2.78
CA GLY A 430 -31.25 14.10 -4.23
C GLY A 430 -31.62 15.41 -4.95
N LYS A 431 -31.33 16.55 -4.32
CA LYS A 431 -31.47 17.85 -4.96
C LYS A 431 -30.14 18.15 -5.66
N ARG A 432 -30.16 18.75 -6.86
CA ARG A 432 -29.00 19.23 -7.61
C ARG A 432 -29.16 20.73 -7.78
N GLU A 433 -28.22 21.56 -7.31
CA GLU A 433 -28.33 23.01 -7.45
C GLU A 433 -27.34 23.41 -8.54
N VAL A 434 -27.88 24.05 -9.57
CA VAL A 434 -27.13 25.06 -10.30
C VAL A 434 -27.19 26.29 -9.39
N PRO A 435 -26.08 26.77 -8.82
CA PRO A 435 -26.09 28.07 -8.19
C PRO A 435 -26.34 29.08 -9.31
N GLN A 436 -27.53 29.66 -9.35
CA GLN A 436 -27.78 30.86 -10.14
C GLN A 436 -27.01 31.98 -9.43
N GLU A 437 -25.93 32.44 -10.05
CA GLU A 437 -25.34 33.74 -9.71
C GLU A 437 -26.45 34.79 -9.83
N ASP A 438 -26.74 35.46 -8.72
CA ASP A 438 -27.55 36.67 -8.67
C ASP A 438 -26.94 37.70 -9.65
N SER A 439 -27.52 37.76 -10.84
CA SER A 439 -27.34 38.89 -11.75
C SER A 439 -27.81 40.17 -11.03
N PRO A 440 -26.97 41.21 -10.95
CA PRO A 440 -27.40 42.47 -10.37
C PRO A 440 -28.49 43.08 -11.26
N GLY A 441 -29.67 43.28 -10.68
CA GLY A 441 -30.80 43.91 -11.36
C GLY A 441 -30.45 45.31 -11.91
N PRO A 442 -31.12 45.75 -12.99
CA PRO A 442 -30.81 47.01 -13.64
C PRO A 442 -31.17 48.19 -12.75
N LEU A 443 -30.24 49.15 -12.62
CA LEU A 443 -30.48 50.43 -11.96
C LEU A 443 -31.59 51.21 -12.70
N PRO A 444 -32.55 51.82 -11.97
CA PRO A 444 -33.55 52.69 -12.58
C PRO A 444 -32.93 54.04 -12.98
N ALA A 445 -33.50 54.61 -14.05
CA ALA A 445 -33.04 55.75 -14.84
C ALA A 445 -32.88 57.09 -14.10
#